data_AF-A0A1V3WR03-F1
#
_entry.id   AF-A0A1V3WR03-F1
#
_cell.length_a   1.000
_cell.length_b   1.000
_cell.length_c   1.000
_cell.angle_alpha   90.00
_cell.angle_beta   90.00
_cell.angle_gamma   90.00
#
_symmetry.space_group_name_H-M   'P 1'
#
loop_
_entity.id
_entity.type
_entity.pdbx_description
1 polymer ?
#
loop_
_entity_poly.entity_id
_entity_poly.type
_entity_poly.pdbx_seq_one_letter_code
_entity_poly.pdbx_strand_id
1 'polypeptide(L)' 'MNDNPQPSDDQIREALSGNFCRCTGYQGIVAAARRAAEVIGHTEAEGASLR' A
#
# COMPACT_ATOMS: atom_id res chain seq x y z
N MET A 1 -4.22 2.00 -4.41
CA MET A 1 -3.71 3.17 -3.65
C MET A 1 -4.24 4.48 -4.20
N ASN A 2 -4.55 4.57 -5.50
CA ASN A 2 -5.15 5.78 -6.08
C ASN A 2 -6.39 6.29 -5.32
N ASP A 3 -7.20 5.38 -4.75
CA ASP A 3 -8.41 5.77 -3.99
C ASP A 3 -8.14 6.05 -2.50
N ASN A 4 -7.09 5.44 -1.95
CA ASN A 4 -6.63 5.68 -0.58
C ASN A 4 -5.10 5.56 -0.54
N PRO A 5 -4.37 6.69 -0.47
CA PRO A 5 -2.92 6.71 -0.45
C PRO A 5 -2.32 6.25 0.90
N GLN A 6 -3.15 6.11 1.95
CA GLN A 6 -2.75 5.63 3.27
C GLN A 6 -3.70 4.53 3.77
N PRO A 7 -3.72 3.35 3.13
CA PRO A 7 -4.57 2.26 3.57
C PRO A 7 -4.08 1.65 4.89
N SER A 8 -5.02 1.26 5.74
CA SER A 8 -4.71 0.43 6.92
C SER A 8 -4.35 -0.99 6.50
N ASP A 9 -3.69 -1.73 7.39
CA ASP A 9 -3.36 -3.13 7.16
C ASP A 9 -4.58 -3.99 6.80
N ASP A 10 -5.75 -3.71 7.41
CA ASP A 10 -6.97 -4.46 7.14
C ASP A 10 -7.52 -4.14 5.75
N GLN A 11 -7.43 -2.89 5.31
CA GLN A 11 -7.78 -2.51 3.93
C GLN A 11 -6.83 -3.15 2.92
N ILE A 12 -5.53 -3.26 3.24
CA ILE A 12 -4.55 -3.95 2.41
C ILE A 12 -4.91 -5.44 2.31
N ARG A 13 -5.24 -6.09 3.44
CA ARG A 13 -5.63 -7.51 3.45
C ARG A 13 -6.93 -7.77 2.69
N GLU A 14 -7.92 -6.90 2.84
CA GLU A 14 -9.17 -6.99 2.11
C GLU A 14 -8.94 -6.88 0.60
N ALA A 15 -8.10 -5.93 0.16
CA ALA A 15 -7.71 -5.80 -1.24
C ALA A 15 -6.92 -7.03 -1.76
N LEU A 16 -6.25 -7.77 -0.88
CA LEU A 16 -5.51 -8.99 -1.21
C LEU A 16 -6.36 -10.26 -1.14
N SER A 17 -7.61 -10.20 -0.66
CA SER A 17 -8.46 -11.38 -0.41
C SER A 17 -8.67 -12.27 -1.65
N GLY A 18 -8.67 -11.68 -2.85
CA GLY A 18 -8.78 -12.39 -4.13
C GLY A 18 -7.46 -12.91 -4.72
N ASN A 19 -6.31 -12.64 -4.08
CA ASN A 19 -4.99 -12.99 -4.60
C ASN A 19 -4.42 -14.15 -3.81
N PHE A 20 -4.26 -15.34 -4.40
CA PHE A 20 -3.74 -16.51 -3.69
C PHE A 20 -2.23 -16.39 -3.39
N CYS A 21 -1.83 -16.65 -2.15
CA CYS A 21 -0.43 -16.74 -1.73
C CYS A 21 -0.17 -18.10 -1.07
N ARG A 22 0.86 -18.82 -1.53
CA ARG A 22 1.21 -20.16 -1.01
C ARG A 22 2.46 -20.21 -0.13
N CYS A 23 3.28 -19.16 -0.15
CA CYS A 23 4.63 -19.24 0.41
C CYS A 23 4.66 -18.89 1.91
N THR A 24 4.19 -17.69 2.28
CA THR A 24 4.53 -17.05 3.57
C THR A 24 3.35 -16.41 4.30
N GLY A 25 2.12 -16.58 3.81
CA GLY A 25 0.92 -16.04 4.48
C GLY A 25 0.80 -14.51 4.41
N TYR A 26 1.07 -13.91 3.25
CA TYR A 26 0.86 -12.49 2.92
C TYR A 26 1.70 -11.43 3.65
N GLN A 27 2.41 -11.77 4.72
CA GLN A 27 3.16 -10.80 5.54
C GLN A 27 4.09 -9.89 4.71
N GLY A 28 4.86 -10.48 3.79
CA GLY A 28 5.76 -9.71 2.92
C GLY A 28 5.03 -8.80 1.94
N ILE A 29 3.88 -9.23 1.40
CA ILE A 29 3.07 -8.44 0.46
C ILE A 29 2.43 -7.26 1.20
N VAL A 30 1.94 -7.48 2.42
CA VAL A 30 1.38 -6.42 3.27
C VAL A 30 2.46 -5.39 3.62
N ALA A 31 3.65 -5.83 4.02
CA ALA A 31 4.77 -4.94 4.32
C ALA A 31 5.18 -4.10 3.09
N ALA A 32 5.25 -4.72 1.91
CA ALA A 32 5.55 -4.02 0.66
C ALA A 32 4.48 -2.99 0.28
N ALA A 33 3.20 -3.32 0.47
CA ALA A 33 2.10 -2.39 0.23
C ALA A 33 2.17 -1.18 1.18
N ARG A 34 2.44 -1.38 2.47
CA ARG A 34 2.65 -0.25 3.41
C ARG A 34 3.80 0.65 2.96
N ARG A 35 4.94 0.05 2.59
CA ARG A 35 6.11 0.79 2.10
C ARG A 35 5.78 1.61 0.85
N ALA A 36 5.05 1.03 -0.10
CA ALA A 36 4.66 1.73 -1.31
C ALA A 36 3.70 2.90 -1.01
N ALA A 37 2.75 2.73 -0.08
CA ALA A 37 1.86 3.81 0.37
C ALA A 37 2.64 4.99 0.98
N GLU A 38 3.65 4.71 1.81
CA GLU A 38 4.55 5.74 2.36
C GLU A 38 5.26 6.51 1.24
N VAL A 39 5.88 5.80 0.29
CA VAL A 39 6.64 6.42 -0.82
C VAL A 39 5.73 7.29 -1.68
N ILE A 40 4.55 6.79 -2.05
CA ILE A 40 3.60 7.55 -2.88
C ILE A 40 3.10 8.78 -2.13
N GLY A 41 2.78 8.65 -0.84
CA GLY A 41 2.39 9.79 0.01
C GLY A 41 3.47 10.88 0.09
N HIS A 42 4.75 10.49 0.12
CA HIS A 42 5.86 11.45 0.07
C HIS A 42 6.00 12.11 -1.30
N THR A 43 5.86 11.35 -2.39
CA THR A 43 5.93 11.90 -3.77
C THR A 43 4.78 12.86 -4.07
N GLU A 44 3.57 12.57 -3.61
CA GLU A 44 2.41 13.46 -3.75
C GLU A 44 2.63 14.78 -2.99
N ALA A 45 3.17 14.72 -1.76
CA ALA A 45 3.51 15.90 -0.98
C ALA A 45 4.60 16.77 -1.65
N GLU A 46 5.61 16.13 -2.22
CA GLU A 46 6.70 16.81 -2.94
C GLU A 46 6.21 17.45 -4.25
N GLY A 47 5.35 16.75 -5.00
CA GLY A 47 4.72 17.26 -6.22
C GLY A 47 3.64 18.33 -5.98
N ALA A 48 3.03 18.37 -4.79
CA ALA A 48 2.13 19.45 -4.37
C ALA A 48 2.91 20.71 -3.93
N SER A 49 4.10 20.55 -3.36
CA SER A 49 4.95 21.67 -2.94
C SER A 49 5.67 22.38 -4.10
N LEU A 50 5.73 21.76 -5.29
CA LEU A 50 6.33 22.33 -6.51
C LEU A 50 5.33 23.06 -7.42
N ARG A 51 4.07 23.19 -7.01
CA ARG A 51 2.99 23.83 -7.79
C ARG A 51 2.55 25.16 -7.19
#